data_AF-G3PF00-F1
#
_entry.id   AF-G3PF00-F1
#
_cell.length_a   1.000
_cell.length_b   1.000
_cell.length_c   1.000
_cell.angle_alpha   90.00
_cell.angle_beta   90.00
_cell.angle_gamma   90.00
#
_symmetry.space_group_name_H-M   'P 1'
#
loop_
_entity.id
_entity.type
_entity.pdbx_description
1 polymer ?
#
loop_
_entity_poly.entity_id
_entity_poly.type
_entity_poly.pdbx_seq_one_letter_code
_entity_poly.pdbx_strand_id
1 'polypeptide(L)'
;HKARVEAMMCDLASLRSVREFTESYKARKLPLHILVCNAAVCTQPWILTEDGLESTFQICHLGHFLLVQGLEDVLRRSAPARVVVVTSESHRFTDLLDSCAKVDLALLSPQKKEYWSMLAYNRAKLCNILFSNELHRR
;
A
#
# COMPACT_ATOMS: atom_id res chain seq x y z
N HIS A 1 20.33 -19.47 -17.99
CA HIS A 1 18.94 -18.98 -18.09
C HIS A 1 18.93 -17.45 -18.02
N LYS A 2 18.20 -16.77 -18.91
CA LYS A 2 18.01 -15.30 -18.86
C LYS A 2 16.61 -15.00 -18.33
N ALA A 3 16.50 -14.10 -17.36
CA ALA A 3 15.21 -13.62 -16.89
C ALA A 3 14.56 -12.72 -17.94
N ARG A 4 13.24 -12.80 -18.08
CA ARG A 4 12.44 -11.85 -18.87
C ARG A 4 11.94 -10.76 -17.93
N VAL A 5 12.21 -9.51 -18.27
CA VAL A 5 11.84 -8.34 -17.47
C VAL A 5 10.96 -7.43 -18.33
N GLU A 6 9.86 -6.97 -17.74
CA GLU A 6 8.92 -6.04 -18.38
C GLU A 6 8.56 -4.94 -17.38
N ALA A 7 8.32 -3.74 -17.90
CA ALA A 7 7.88 -2.59 -17.11
C ALA A 7 6.44 -2.23 -17.47
N MET A 8 5.68 -1.86 -16.45
CA MET A 8 4.31 -1.37 -16.56
C MET A 8 4.16 -0.20 -15.59
N MET A 9 3.49 0.87 -16.03
CA MET A 9 3.29 2.06 -15.20
C MET A 9 2.29 1.76 -14.08
N CYS A 10 2.65 2.08 -12.84
CA CYS A 10 1.79 2.03 -11.68
C CYS A 10 2.20 3.14 -10.71
N ASP A 11 1.44 4.22 -10.69
CA ASP A 11 1.63 5.33 -9.76
C ASP A 11 0.71 5.16 -8.55
N LEU A 12 1.28 4.84 -7.39
CA LEU A 12 0.53 4.66 -6.15
C LEU A 12 -0.04 5.99 -5.60
N ALA A 13 0.41 7.14 -6.09
CA ALA A 13 -0.17 8.45 -5.78
C ALA A 13 -1.44 8.76 -6.59
N SER A 14 -1.88 7.84 -7.46
CA SER A 14 -3.14 7.94 -8.22
C SER A 14 -3.93 6.64 -8.13
N LEU A 15 -5.08 6.64 -7.45
CA LEU A 15 -5.93 5.45 -7.37
C LEU A 15 -6.48 5.04 -8.74
N ARG A 16 -6.59 5.99 -9.67
CA ARG A 16 -6.90 5.71 -11.08
C ARG A 16 -5.77 4.93 -11.74
N SER A 17 -4.52 5.38 -11.61
CA SER A 17 -3.36 4.66 -12.15
C SER A 17 -3.27 3.23 -11.64
N VAL A 18 -3.52 3.00 -10.34
CA VAL A 18 -3.54 1.65 -9.77
C VAL A 18 -4.59 0.77 -10.43
N ARG A 19 -5.82 1.27 -10.66
CA ARG A 19 -6.87 0.52 -11.36
C ARG A 19 -6.51 0.23 -12.82
N GLU A 20 -5.95 1.21 -13.52
CA GLU A 20 -5.49 1.02 -14.90
C GLU A 20 -4.40 -0.04 -14.99
N PHE A 21 -3.46 -0.06 -14.03
CA PHE A 21 -2.43 -1.08 -13.93
C PHE A 21 -3.04 -2.47 -13.70
N THR A 22 -3.97 -2.63 -12.75
CA THR A 22 -4.55 -3.94 -12.43
C THR A 22 -5.35 -4.50 -13.60
N GLU A 23 -6.15 -3.68 -14.29
CA GLU A 23 -6.88 -4.10 -15.48
C GLU A 23 -5.94 -4.43 -16.65
N SER A 24 -4.90 -3.62 -16.86
CA SER A 24 -3.87 -3.89 -17.89
C SER A 24 -3.12 -5.20 -17.60
N TYR A 25 -2.82 -5.49 -16.34
CA TYR A 25 -2.16 -6.74 -15.95
C TYR A 25 -3.08 -7.94 -16.16
N LYS A 26 -4.35 -7.85 -15.75
CA LYS A 26 -5.37 -8.89 -15.99
C LYS A 26 -5.54 -9.21 -17.47
N ALA A 27 -5.54 -8.19 -18.33
CA ALA A 27 -5.70 -8.35 -19.77
C ALA A 27 -4.58 -9.21 -20.40
N ARG A 28 -3.39 -9.25 -19.79
CA ARG A 28 -2.27 -10.09 -20.24
C ARG A 28 -2.49 -11.59 -19.98
N LYS A 29 -3.45 -11.96 -19.12
CA LYS A 29 -3.78 -13.35 -18.75
C LYS A 29 -2.56 -14.15 -18.28
N LEU A 30 -1.61 -13.48 -17.61
CA LEU A 30 -0.44 -14.11 -17.02
C LEU A 30 -0.70 -14.49 -15.55
N PRO A 31 -0.06 -15.56 -15.05
CA PRO A 31 -0.11 -15.88 -13.63
C PRO A 31 0.70 -14.87 -12.80
N LEU A 32 0.25 -14.60 -11.58
CA LEU A 32 0.92 -13.78 -10.59
C LEU A 32 1.19 -14.61 -9.33
N HIS A 33 2.41 -15.16 -9.23
CA HIS A 33 2.79 -15.99 -8.09
C HIS A 33 3.32 -15.16 -6.90
N ILE A 34 3.89 -13.99 -7.16
CA ILE A 34 4.46 -13.14 -6.11
C ILE A 34 4.12 -11.69 -6.40
N LEU A 35 3.47 -11.03 -5.45
CA LEU A 35 3.27 -9.58 -5.45
C LEU A 35 4.04 -8.97 -4.27
N VAL A 36 4.95 -8.03 -4.55
CA VAL A 36 5.73 -7.34 -3.52
C VAL A 36 5.31 -5.88 -3.45
N CYS A 37 4.63 -5.51 -2.37
CA CYS A 37 4.25 -4.14 -2.04
C CYS A 37 5.44 -3.43 -1.37
N ASN A 38 6.39 -3.00 -2.20
CA ASN A 38 7.67 -2.42 -1.74
C ASN A 38 7.71 -0.89 -1.79
N ALA A 39 7.03 -0.27 -2.76
CA ALA A 39 7.20 1.15 -3.04
C ALA A 39 6.80 2.02 -1.84
N ALA A 40 7.60 3.01 -1.50
CA ALA A 40 7.33 3.88 -0.36
C ALA A 40 7.97 5.24 -0.57
N VAL A 41 7.38 6.25 0.06
CA VAL A 41 8.00 7.55 0.28
C VAL A 41 8.26 7.71 1.77
N CYS A 42 9.37 8.37 2.11
CA CYS A 42 9.75 8.64 3.49
C CYS A 42 10.13 10.12 3.61
N THR A 43 9.84 10.73 4.75
CA THR A 43 10.23 12.10 5.09
C THR A 43 9.91 13.15 4.01
N GLN A 44 8.75 13.04 3.38
CA GLN A 44 8.32 14.02 2.38
C GLN A 44 7.63 15.24 3.02
N PRO A 45 7.58 16.39 2.34
CA PRO A 45 6.68 17.47 2.71
C PRO A 45 5.21 17.04 2.63
N TRP A 46 4.34 17.70 3.40
CA TRP A 46 2.90 17.50 3.28
C TRP A 46 2.43 17.92 1.89
N ILE A 47 1.85 16.98 1.15
CA ILE A 47 1.27 17.19 -0.18
C ILE A 47 0.05 16.30 -0.30
N LEU A 48 -0.99 16.80 -0.99
CA LEU A 48 -2.13 15.99 -1.38
C LEU A 48 -1.91 15.36 -2.74
N THR A 49 -2.30 14.10 -2.87
CA THR A 49 -2.42 13.43 -4.16
C THR A 49 -3.56 14.01 -4.99
N GLU A 50 -3.69 13.59 -6.26
CA GLU A 50 -4.85 13.95 -7.08
C GLU A 50 -6.18 13.43 -6.50
N ASP A 51 -6.13 12.39 -5.65
CA ASP A 51 -7.27 11.82 -4.95
C ASP A 51 -7.63 12.58 -3.65
N GLY A 52 -6.89 13.65 -3.31
CA GLY A 52 -7.16 14.50 -2.14
C GLY A 52 -6.73 13.89 -0.80
N LEU A 53 -5.84 12.90 -0.81
CA LEU A 53 -5.31 12.24 0.38
C LEU A 53 -3.86 12.64 0.65
N GLU A 54 -3.43 12.56 1.90
CA GLU A 54 -2.03 12.77 2.25
C GLU A 54 -1.14 11.73 1.54
N SER A 55 -0.08 12.23 0.88
CA SER A 55 0.72 11.44 -0.05
C SER A 55 1.41 10.23 0.57
N THR A 56 1.93 10.34 1.79
CA THR A 56 2.60 9.24 2.48
C THR A 56 1.64 8.10 2.75
N PHE A 57 0.46 8.41 3.31
CA PHE A 57 -0.59 7.43 3.56
C PHE A 57 -1.06 6.76 2.27
N GLN A 58 -1.33 7.55 1.24
CA GLN A 58 -1.83 6.98 0.00
C GLN A 58 -0.77 6.08 -0.66
N ILE A 59 0.45 6.58 -0.86
CA ILE A 59 1.51 5.84 -1.58
C ILE A 59 1.93 4.60 -0.79
N CYS A 60 2.21 4.74 0.51
CA CYS A 60 2.79 3.66 1.29
C CYS A 60 1.77 2.59 1.68
N HIS A 61 0.48 2.93 1.74
CA HIS A 61 -0.57 2.04 2.22
C HIS A 61 -1.76 1.90 1.26
N LEU A 62 -2.52 2.97 1.01
CA LEU A 62 -3.81 2.85 0.30
C LEU A 62 -3.66 2.35 -1.14
N GLY A 63 -2.64 2.82 -1.87
CA GLY A 63 -2.33 2.37 -3.22
C GLY A 63 -1.99 0.88 -3.25
N HIS A 64 -1.21 0.39 -2.28
CA HIS A 64 -0.92 -1.04 -2.13
C HIS A 64 -2.17 -1.85 -1.77
N PHE A 65 -3.00 -1.36 -0.86
CA PHE A 65 -4.26 -1.99 -0.51
C PHE A 65 -5.13 -2.19 -1.76
N LEU A 66 -5.32 -1.13 -2.55
CA LEU A 66 -6.08 -1.18 -3.79
C LEU A 66 -5.43 -2.12 -4.83
N LEU A 67 -4.10 -2.11 -4.94
CA LEU A 67 -3.35 -2.96 -5.86
C LEU A 67 -3.57 -4.44 -5.55
N VAL A 68 -3.45 -4.84 -4.28
CA VAL A 68 -3.66 -6.23 -3.84
C VAL A 68 -5.10 -6.65 -4.07
N GLN A 69 -6.08 -5.82 -3.68
CA GLN A 69 -7.49 -6.10 -3.90
C GLN A 69 -7.81 -6.23 -5.40
N GLY A 70 -7.26 -5.33 -6.23
CA GLY A 70 -7.46 -5.36 -7.66
C GLY A 70 -6.86 -6.59 -8.35
N LEU A 71 -5.85 -7.25 -7.76
CA LEU A 71 -5.19 -8.44 -8.31
C LEU A 71 -5.55 -9.73 -7.58
N GLU A 72 -6.46 -9.69 -6.60
CA GLU A 72 -6.79 -10.81 -5.72
C GLU A 72 -7.20 -12.06 -6.52
N ASP A 73 -8.08 -11.91 -7.50
CA ASP A 73 -8.52 -13.03 -8.34
C ASP A 73 -7.38 -13.67 -9.13
N VAL A 74 -6.42 -12.86 -9.58
CA VAL A 74 -5.26 -13.36 -10.34
C VAL A 74 -4.33 -14.13 -9.41
N LEU A 75 -4.08 -13.60 -8.20
CA LEU A 75 -3.30 -14.27 -7.16
C LEU A 75 -3.93 -15.62 -6.78
N ARG A 76 -5.25 -15.66 -6.55
CA ARG A 76 -5.98 -16.89 -6.21
C ARG A 76 -5.89 -17.95 -7.31
N ARG A 77 -6.06 -17.56 -8.58
CA ARG A 77 -5.91 -18.49 -9.72
C ARG A 77 -4.47 -18.94 -9.96
N SER A 78 -3.49 -18.20 -9.47
CA SER A 78 -2.06 -18.48 -9.65
C SER A 78 -1.47 -19.27 -8.48
N ALA A 79 -2.29 -19.89 -7.63
CA ALA A 79 -1.82 -20.64 -6.48
C ALA A 79 -0.76 -21.71 -6.87
N PRO A 80 0.34 -21.86 -6.10
CA PRO A 80 0.65 -21.12 -4.87
C PRO A 80 1.09 -19.67 -5.17
N ALA A 81 0.49 -18.72 -4.46
CA ALA A 81 0.78 -17.29 -4.59
C ALA A 81 1.09 -16.66 -3.23
N ARG A 82 1.88 -15.59 -3.23
CA ARG A 82 2.27 -14.85 -2.02
C ARG A 82 2.18 -13.34 -2.24
N VAL A 83 1.65 -12.64 -1.24
CA VAL A 83 1.73 -11.19 -1.14
C VAL A 83 2.74 -10.85 -0.05
N VAL A 84 3.74 -10.05 -0.37
CA VAL A 84 4.77 -9.58 0.56
C VAL A 84 4.61 -8.08 0.71
N VAL A 85 4.31 -7.61 1.92
CA VAL A 85 4.15 -6.18 2.21
C VAL A 85 5.34 -5.67 3.01
N VAL A 86 6.06 -4.70 2.45
CA VAL A 86 7.29 -4.18 3.07
C VAL A 86 6.96 -3.14 4.13
N THR A 87 7.30 -3.45 5.38
CA THR A 87 7.17 -2.56 6.54
C THR A 87 8.50 -1.90 6.95
N SER A 88 8.58 -1.31 8.13
CA SER A 88 9.78 -0.75 8.77
C SER A 88 9.63 -0.87 10.30
N GLU A 89 10.72 -1.03 11.06
CA GLU A 89 10.71 -0.98 12.54
C GLU A 89 10.03 0.27 13.11
N SER A 90 9.98 1.34 12.32
CA SER A 90 9.30 2.59 12.66
C SER A 90 7.79 2.44 12.95
N HIS A 91 7.14 1.36 12.49
CA HIS A 91 5.73 1.06 12.81
C HIS A 91 5.44 0.97 14.31
N ARG A 92 6.47 0.76 15.13
CA ARG A 92 6.39 0.68 16.59
C ARG A 92 6.24 2.04 17.27
N PHE A 93 6.55 3.13 16.57
CA PHE A 93 6.56 4.49 17.09
C PHE A 93 5.43 5.33 16.48
N THR A 94 4.18 4.98 16.83
CA THR A 94 2.99 5.60 16.25
C THR A 94 1.94 5.84 17.33
N ASP A 95 1.12 6.86 17.12
CA ASP A 95 -0.04 7.23 17.95
C ASP A 95 -1.37 6.76 17.33
N LEU A 96 -1.32 5.93 16.29
CA LEU A 96 -2.49 5.48 15.54
C LEU A 96 -3.45 4.60 16.35
N LEU A 97 -2.94 3.95 17.40
CA LEU A 97 -3.70 3.06 18.25
C LEU A 97 -4.15 3.80 19.50
N ASP A 98 -5.45 3.78 19.77
CA ASP A 98 -6.01 4.27 21.03
C ASP A 98 -5.71 3.29 22.20
N SER A 99 -6.15 3.66 23.40
CA SER A 99 -6.00 2.82 24.61
C SER A 99 -6.69 1.45 24.52
N CYS A 100 -7.58 1.28 23.55
CA CYS A 100 -8.30 0.03 23.27
C CYS A 100 -7.73 -0.71 22.04
N ALA A 101 -6.56 -0.31 21.55
CA ALA A 101 -5.92 -0.83 20.34
C ALA A 101 -6.78 -0.70 19.06
N LYS A 102 -7.69 0.28 19.01
CA LYS A 102 -8.42 0.63 17.80
C LYS A 102 -7.63 1.67 17.00
N VAL A 103 -7.69 1.50 15.69
CA VAL A 103 -7.10 2.45 14.73
C VAL A 103 -7.98 3.69 14.66
N ASP A 104 -7.41 4.86 14.93
CA ASP A 104 -8.07 6.13 14.63
C ASP A 104 -7.90 6.47 13.15
N LEU A 105 -8.98 6.29 12.38
CA LEU A 105 -9.00 6.56 10.95
C LEU A 105 -8.77 8.04 10.61
N ALA A 106 -9.09 8.97 11.53
CA ALA A 106 -8.88 10.40 11.31
C ALA A 106 -7.39 10.75 11.21
N LEU A 107 -6.52 9.93 11.79
CA LEU A 107 -5.07 10.13 11.81
C LEU A 107 -4.35 9.60 10.57
N LEU A 108 -5.04 8.82 9.73
CA LEU A 108 -4.45 8.17 8.57
C LEU A 108 -4.08 9.15 7.46
N SER A 109 -4.93 10.15 7.20
CA SER A 109 -4.67 11.21 6.22
C SER A 109 -4.69 12.59 6.91
N PRO A 110 -3.64 12.92 7.68
CA PRO A 110 -3.63 14.11 8.54
C PRO A 110 -3.67 15.41 7.74
N GLN A 111 -4.30 16.44 8.32
CA GLN A 111 -4.28 17.79 7.77
C GLN A 111 -2.88 18.40 7.87
N LYS A 112 -2.59 19.38 7.01
CA LYS A 112 -1.27 20.06 6.96
C LYS A 112 -0.79 20.58 8.32
N LYS A 113 -1.70 21.11 9.15
CA LYS A 113 -1.40 21.67 10.47
C LYS A 113 -0.93 20.63 11.51
N GLU A 114 -1.32 19.38 11.32
CA GLU A 114 -1.04 18.23 12.21
C GLU A 114 0.01 17.30 11.60
N TYR A 115 0.55 17.67 10.42
CA TYR A 115 1.46 16.80 9.70
C TYR A 115 2.85 16.81 10.31
N TRP A 116 3.30 15.61 10.69
CA TRP A 116 4.69 15.33 10.94
C TRP A 116 5.10 14.14 10.07
N SER A 117 6.08 14.37 9.19
CA SER A 117 6.42 13.44 8.09
C SER A 117 6.84 12.06 8.58
N MET A 118 7.62 11.98 9.65
CA MET A 118 8.00 10.70 10.25
C MET A 118 6.79 9.98 10.86
N LEU A 119 5.88 10.68 11.53
CA LEU A 119 4.70 10.05 12.11
C LEU A 119 3.75 9.54 11.05
N ALA A 120 3.51 10.30 9.98
CA ALA A 120 2.72 9.84 8.84
C ALA A 120 3.29 8.54 8.23
N TYR A 121 4.63 8.48 8.09
CA TYR A 121 5.31 7.27 7.64
C TYR A 121 5.14 6.10 8.62
N ASN A 122 5.32 6.33 9.92
CA ASN A 122 5.17 5.30 10.96
C ASN A 122 3.75 4.74 10.98
N ARG A 123 2.73 5.61 10.89
CA ARG A 123 1.32 5.24 10.76
C ARG A 123 1.10 4.36 9.53
N ALA A 124 1.60 4.77 8.35
CA ALA A 124 1.47 3.97 7.13
C ALA A 124 2.16 2.59 7.23
N LYS A 125 3.31 2.50 7.90
CA LYS A 125 4.00 1.22 8.12
C LYS A 125 3.29 0.32 9.13
N LEU A 126 2.60 0.88 10.13
CA LEU A 126 1.69 0.10 10.97
C LEU A 126 0.48 -0.41 10.16
N CYS A 127 -0.11 0.42 9.29
CA CYS A 127 -1.20 -0.02 8.43
C CYS A 127 -0.80 -1.20 7.53
N ASN A 128 0.45 -1.24 7.05
CA ASN A 128 0.96 -2.39 6.29
C ASN A 128 1.02 -3.69 7.11
N ILE A 129 1.36 -3.61 8.41
CA ILE A 129 1.30 -4.78 9.32
C ILE A 129 -0.14 -5.23 9.52
N LEU A 130 -1.03 -4.30 9.86
CA LEU A 130 -2.45 -4.60 10.09
C LEU A 130 -3.10 -5.21 8.85
N PHE A 131 -2.79 -4.66 7.67
CA PHE A 131 -3.26 -5.19 6.39
C PHE A 131 -2.72 -6.58 6.08
N SER A 132 -1.44 -6.86 6.35
CA SER A 132 -0.87 -8.19 6.15
C SER A 132 -1.55 -9.23 7.05
N ASN A 133 -1.82 -8.87 8.31
CA ASN A 133 -2.53 -9.75 9.26
C ASN A 133 -3.97 -10.02 8.80
N GLU A 134 -4.67 -8.98 8.37
CA GLU A 134 -6.04 -9.10 7.88
C GLU A 134 -6.12 -9.89 6.56
N LEU A 135 -5.15 -9.69 5.65
CA LEU A 135 -5.05 -10.43 4.40
C LEU A 135 -4.79 -11.92 4.64
N HIS A 136 -4.02 -12.27 5.68
CA HIS A 136 -3.82 -13.68 6.06
C HIS A 136 -5.06 -14.31 6.68
N ARG A 137 -5.85 -13.52 7.41
CA ARG A 137 -7.05 -14.00 8.11
C ARG A 137 -8.22 -14.32 7.17
N ARG A 138 -8.27 -13.70 5.99
CA ARG A 138 -9.33 -13.84 4.97
C ARG A 138 -8.92 -14.81 3.86
#